data_AF-A0A0L1J186-F1
#
_entry.id   AF-A0A0L1J186-F1
#
_cell.length_a   1.000
_cell.length_b   1.000
_cell.length_c   1.000
_cell.angle_alpha   90.00
_cell.angle_beta   90.00
_cell.angle_gamma   90.00
#
_symmetry.space_group_name_H-M   'P 1'
#
loop_
_entity.id
_entity.type
_entity.pdbx_description
1 polymer ?
#
loop_
_entity_poly.entity_id
_entity_poly.type
_entity_poly.pdbx_seq_one_letter_code
_entity_poly.pdbx_strand_id
1 'polypeptide(L)'
;MDYVEHETEMHDALNTPGCPPYERGILDPAIDKDRLEILYGQLAAILLQLFTPSLPGIGSLSQIDDFNWDVTRRPLPMNMSDVVRLGTLPRTKLPNLHAIFTTAASYFETLADLNIEHFVHYRNDSVESADDYRRKLAARRLFCKLARDKRLTSPLLKKGPFKIWCDDFLAK
;
A
#
# COMPACT_ATOMS: atom_id res chain seq x y z
N MET A 1 -0.27 3.02 -16.12
CA MET A 1 0.68 4.06 -15.67
C MET A 1 1.55 4.28 -16.87
N ASP A 2 1.32 5.39 -17.55
CA ASP A 2 2.17 5.79 -18.65
C ASP A 2 3.50 6.24 -18.04
N TYR A 3 4.60 5.90 -18.70
CA TYR A 3 5.93 6.30 -18.25
C TYR A 3 6.02 7.83 -18.30
N VAL A 4 6.34 8.45 -17.17
CA VAL A 4 6.63 9.88 -17.11
C VAL A 4 8.12 10.03 -17.40
N GLU A 5 8.46 10.69 -18.51
CA GLU A 5 9.85 11.01 -18.82
C GLU A 5 10.47 11.82 -17.67
N HIS A 6 11.62 11.36 -17.21
CA HIS A 6 12.39 11.98 -16.14
C HIS A 6 13.88 11.82 -16.42
N GLU A 7 14.69 12.77 -15.97
CA GLU A 7 16.14 12.73 -16.17
C GLU A 7 16.84 11.76 -15.22
N THR A 8 16.31 11.60 -14.00
CA THR A 8 16.87 10.71 -12.98
C THR A 8 15.80 10.32 -11.97
N GLU A 9 15.97 9.15 -11.35
CA GLU A 9 15.14 8.72 -10.24
C GLU A 9 15.75 9.18 -8.91
N MET A 10 14.92 9.52 -7.94
CA MET A 10 15.40 9.88 -6.59
C MET A 10 16.18 8.73 -5.94
N HIS A 11 15.83 7.48 -6.25
CA HIS A 11 16.59 6.30 -5.82
C HIS A 11 18.05 6.39 -6.26
N ASP A 12 18.29 6.61 -7.56
CA ASP A 12 19.65 6.69 -8.12
C ASP A 12 20.40 7.93 -7.65
N ALA A 13 19.67 9.05 -7.46
CA ALA A 13 20.26 10.29 -6.96
C ALA A 13 20.72 10.20 -5.49
N LEU A 14 20.09 9.35 -4.69
CA LEU A 14 20.43 9.14 -3.28
C LEU A 14 21.46 8.01 -3.08
N ASN A 15 21.52 7.05 -3.99
CA ASN A 15 22.33 5.85 -3.79
C ASN A 15 23.82 6.08 -4.02
N THR A 16 24.61 5.25 -3.34
CA THR A 16 26.05 5.13 -3.55
C THR A 16 26.33 4.82 -5.03
N PRO A 17 27.17 5.63 -5.71
CA PRO A 17 27.48 5.42 -7.12
C PRO A 17 28.01 4.00 -7.40
N GLY A 18 27.50 3.38 -8.46
CA GLY A 18 27.89 2.03 -8.88
C GLY A 18 27.19 0.90 -8.12
N CYS A 19 26.24 1.20 -7.23
CA CYS A 19 25.38 0.17 -6.64
C CYS A 19 24.52 -0.50 -7.75
N PRO A 20 24.56 -1.82 -7.89
CA PRO A 20 23.77 -2.51 -8.90
C PRO A 20 22.26 -2.31 -8.69
N PRO A 21 21.43 -2.23 -9.76
CA PRO A 21 19.98 -1.98 -9.64
C PRO A 21 19.20 -3.05 -8.86
N TYR A 22 19.77 -4.25 -8.72
CA TYR A 22 19.16 -5.38 -8.01
C TYR A 22 19.60 -5.48 -6.55
N GLU A 23 20.59 -4.68 -6.13
CA GLU A 23 21.02 -4.60 -4.74
C GLU A 23 20.24 -3.50 -4.01
N ARG A 24 20.11 -3.66 -2.70
CA ARG A 24 19.44 -2.63 -1.90
C ARG A 24 20.31 -1.37 -1.91
N GLY A 25 19.73 -0.29 -2.42
CA GLY A 25 20.35 1.02 -2.41
C GLY A 25 20.82 1.43 -1.00
N ILE A 26 22.06 1.89 -0.90
CA ILE A 26 22.63 2.47 0.31
C ILE A 26 22.84 3.96 0.02
N LEU A 27 22.29 4.82 0.89
CA LEU A 27 22.49 6.26 0.82
C LEU A 27 23.98 6.57 0.67
N ASP A 28 24.35 7.32 -0.37
CA ASP A 28 25.73 7.73 -0.60
C ASP A 28 26.24 8.55 0.61
N PRO A 29 27.24 8.06 1.38
CA PRO A 29 27.76 8.79 2.51
C PRO A 29 28.48 10.09 2.11
N ALA A 30 28.85 10.23 0.83
CA ALA A 30 29.46 11.43 0.28
C ALA A 30 28.44 12.41 -0.32
N ILE A 31 27.13 12.12 -0.26
CA ILE A 31 26.12 13.03 -0.78
C ILE A 31 26.18 14.36 -0.06
N ASP A 32 26.18 15.43 -0.85
CA ASP A 32 26.12 16.78 -0.32
C ASP A 32 24.82 16.98 0.49
N LYS A 33 24.96 17.63 1.65
CA LYS A 33 23.83 17.81 2.58
C LYS A 33 22.75 18.72 1.98
N ASP A 34 23.14 19.76 1.23
CA ASP A 34 22.17 20.68 0.63
C ASP A 34 21.39 19.96 -0.48
N ARG A 35 22.06 19.09 -1.25
CA ARG A 35 21.39 18.20 -2.21
C ARG A 35 20.39 17.27 -1.50
N LEU A 36 20.77 16.68 -0.37
CA LEU A 36 19.89 15.82 0.42
C LEU A 36 18.64 16.58 0.91
N GLU A 37 18.83 17.79 1.42
CA GLU A 37 17.75 18.67 1.89
C GLU A 37 16.78 19.03 0.75
N ILE A 38 17.30 19.36 -0.44
CA ILE A 38 16.47 19.66 -1.61
C ILE A 38 15.61 18.46 -2.00
N LEU A 39 16.21 17.27 -2.11
CA LEU A 39 15.50 16.06 -2.54
C LEU A 39 14.40 15.66 -1.55
N TYR A 40 14.72 15.63 -0.26
CA TYR A 40 13.71 15.33 0.76
C TYR A 40 12.67 16.45 0.91
N GLY A 41 13.05 17.71 0.69
CA GLY A 41 12.12 18.84 0.65
C GLY A 41 11.10 18.72 -0.48
N GLN A 42 11.54 18.33 -1.68
CA GLN A 42 10.67 18.06 -2.83
C GLN A 42 9.74 16.87 -2.56
N LEU A 43 10.27 15.76 -2.03
CA LEU A 43 9.46 14.60 -1.64
C LEU A 43 8.40 14.99 -0.60
N ALA A 44 8.78 15.74 0.43
CA ALA A 44 7.86 16.22 1.45
C ALA A 44 6.76 17.12 0.84
N ALA A 45 7.12 18.02 -0.07
CA ALA A 45 6.16 18.88 -0.77
C ALA A 45 5.15 18.06 -1.60
N ILE A 46 5.61 17.01 -2.29
CA ILE A 46 4.72 16.10 -3.04
C ILE A 46 3.80 15.32 -2.09
N LEU A 47 4.36 14.74 -1.02
CA LEU A 47 3.57 14.00 -0.02
C LEU A 47 2.51 14.88 0.64
N LEU A 48 2.83 16.14 0.93
CA LEU A 48 1.87 17.11 1.45
C LEU A 48 0.74 17.41 0.45
N GLN A 49 1.08 17.60 -0.83
CA GLN A 49 0.09 17.78 -1.89
C GLN A 49 -0.82 16.55 -2.02
N LEU A 50 -0.26 15.35 -1.98
CA LEU A 50 -1.03 14.09 -2.03
C LEU A 50 -1.90 13.87 -0.78
N PHE A 51 -1.48 14.36 0.39
CA PHE A 51 -2.26 14.25 1.63
C PHE A 51 -3.36 15.31 1.76
N THR A 52 -3.28 16.39 0.98
CA THR A 52 -4.26 17.48 0.98
C THR A 52 -5.67 17.01 0.62
N PRO A 53 -5.92 16.30 -0.51
CA PRO A 53 -7.26 15.90 -0.91
C PRO A 53 -7.91 14.96 0.12
N SER A 54 -9.22 15.11 0.25
CA SER A 54 -10.07 14.21 1.02
C SER A 54 -11.00 13.47 0.08
N LEU A 55 -10.94 12.15 0.12
CA LEU A 55 -11.67 11.27 -0.76
C LEU A 55 -13.03 10.88 -0.14
N PRO A 56 -14.06 10.62 -0.96
CA PRO A 56 -15.39 10.25 -0.49
C PRO A 56 -15.45 8.83 0.12
N GLY A 57 -14.46 7.99 -0.17
CA GLY A 57 -14.37 6.62 0.31
C GLY A 57 -12.96 6.06 0.17
N ILE A 58 -12.76 4.85 0.70
CA ILE A 58 -11.53 4.08 0.54
C ILE A 58 -11.68 3.21 -0.70
N GLY A 59 -10.79 3.42 -1.67
CA GLY A 59 -10.74 2.69 -2.93
C GLY A 59 -9.59 3.19 -3.80
N SER A 60 -9.52 2.69 -5.03
CA SER A 60 -8.53 3.13 -6.03
C SER A 60 -9.11 4.26 -6.87
N LEU A 61 -8.29 5.27 -7.13
CA LEU A 61 -8.63 6.37 -8.02
C LEU A 61 -8.66 5.90 -9.48
N SER A 62 -9.60 6.42 -10.24
CA SER A 62 -9.61 6.35 -11.70
C SER A 62 -9.97 7.70 -12.29
N GLN A 63 -9.39 8.01 -13.43
CA GLN A 63 -9.79 9.14 -14.24
C GLN A 63 -11.20 8.91 -14.79
N ILE A 64 -12.11 9.85 -14.55
CA ILE A 64 -13.47 9.84 -15.13
C ILE A 64 -13.48 10.59 -16.45
N ASP A 65 -12.72 11.69 -16.53
CA ASP A 65 -12.53 12.52 -17.71
C ASP A 65 -11.15 13.19 -17.68
N ASP A 66 -10.83 14.03 -18.66
CA ASP A 66 -9.50 14.63 -18.86
C ASP A 66 -8.93 15.36 -17.61
N PHE A 67 -9.77 15.80 -16.67
CA PHE A 67 -9.33 16.58 -15.51
C PHE A 67 -9.84 16.05 -14.17
N ASN A 68 -10.81 15.13 -14.15
CA ASN A 68 -11.44 14.65 -12.93
C ASN A 68 -11.06 13.21 -12.59
N TRP A 69 -10.78 13.02 -11.30
CA TRP A 69 -10.45 11.72 -10.69
C TRP A 69 -11.42 11.42 -9.56
N ASP A 70 -11.86 10.18 -9.47
CA ASP A 70 -12.73 9.72 -8.38
C ASP A 70 -12.40 8.29 -7.96
N VAL A 71 -12.89 7.91 -6.79
CA VAL A 71 -12.75 6.58 -6.22
C VAL A 71 -13.81 5.67 -6.84
N THR A 72 -13.46 4.93 -7.89
CA THR A 72 -14.44 4.09 -8.63
C THR A 72 -14.19 2.59 -8.51
N ARG A 73 -13.04 2.21 -7.93
CA ARG A 73 -12.59 0.82 -7.88
C ARG A 73 -12.17 0.41 -6.47
N ARG A 74 -12.13 -0.90 -6.25
CA ARG A 74 -11.64 -1.48 -5.00
C ARG A 74 -10.21 -1.03 -4.68
N PRO A 75 -9.87 -0.86 -3.39
CA PRO A 75 -8.51 -0.60 -2.98
C PRO A 75 -7.62 -1.81 -3.34
N LEU A 76 -6.37 -1.53 -3.72
CA LEU A 76 -5.34 -2.53 -4.00
C LEU A 76 -4.15 -2.32 -3.05
N PRO A 77 -4.26 -2.75 -1.77
CA PRO A 77 -3.11 -2.71 -0.86
C PRO A 77 -1.94 -3.54 -1.40
N MET A 78 -0.71 -3.29 -0.97
CA MET A 78 0.51 -3.90 -1.54
C MET A 78 0.50 -5.44 -1.44
N ASN A 79 -0.07 -5.98 -0.36
CA ASN A 79 -0.29 -7.43 -0.26
C ASN A 79 -1.22 -7.96 -1.37
N MET A 80 -2.12 -7.15 -1.92
CA MET A 80 -3.03 -7.49 -3.00
C MET A 80 -2.40 -7.25 -4.38
N SER A 81 -1.55 -6.23 -4.55
CA SER A 81 -0.80 -6.04 -5.81
C SER A 81 0.18 -7.19 -6.03
N ASP A 82 0.89 -7.62 -4.98
CA ASP A 82 1.78 -8.79 -5.05
C ASP A 82 1.00 -10.07 -5.31
N VAL A 83 -0.17 -10.23 -4.69
CA VAL A 83 -1.07 -11.38 -4.91
C VAL A 83 -1.61 -11.46 -6.34
N VAL A 84 -2.03 -10.33 -6.91
CA VAL A 84 -2.48 -10.28 -8.31
C VAL A 84 -1.30 -10.48 -9.26
N ARG A 85 -0.14 -9.90 -8.96
CA ARG A 85 1.08 -10.01 -9.78
C ARG A 85 1.63 -11.45 -9.78
N LEU A 86 1.62 -12.12 -8.64
CA LEU A 86 2.08 -13.51 -8.50
C LEU A 86 0.98 -14.53 -8.85
N GLY A 87 -0.26 -14.09 -9.07
CA GLY A 87 -1.39 -14.95 -9.44
C GLY A 87 -1.86 -15.89 -8.32
N THR A 88 -1.53 -15.59 -7.07
CA THR A 88 -1.62 -16.54 -5.94
C THR A 88 -3.00 -16.58 -5.29
N LEU A 89 -3.89 -15.64 -5.60
CA LEU A 89 -5.28 -15.62 -5.13
C LEU A 89 -6.23 -15.48 -6.34
N PRO A 90 -7.24 -16.36 -6.49
CA PRO A 90 -8.22 -16.22 -7.55
C PRO A 90 -8.90 -14.85 -7.53
N ARG A 91 -9.09 -14.23 -8.70
CA ARG A 91 -9.76 -12.92 -8.82
C ARG A 91 -11.17 -12.89 -8.22
N THR A 92 -11.83 -14.05 -8.14
CA THR A 92 -13.15 -14.27 -7.55
C THR A 92 -13.17 -14.12 -6.02
N LYS A 93 -12.01 -14.22 -5.36
CA LYS A 93 -11.86 -14.04 -3.90
C LYS A 93 -11.61 -12.58 -3.49
N LEU A 94 -11.28 -11.73 -4.46
CA LEU A 94 -11.06 -10.30 -4.23
C LEU A 94 -12.42 -9.59 -4.06
N PRO A 95 -12.47 -8.43 -3.39
CA PRO A 95 -13.69 -7.62 -3.34
C PRO A 95 -14.17 -7.30 -4.76
N ASN A 96 -15.46 -7.03 -4.92
CA ASN A 96 -16.02 -6.61 -6.21
C ASN A 96 -15.15 -5.48 -6.81
N LEU A 97 -14.95 -5.48 -8.13
CA LEU A 97 -14.10 -4.49 -8.81
C LEU A 97 -14.47 -3.04 -8.44
N HIS A 98 -15.76 -2.77 -8.22
CA HIS A 98 -16.32 -1.47 -7.87
C HIS A 98 -16.62 -1.32 -6.37
N ALA A 99 -16.06 -2.18 -5.51
CA ALA A 99 -16.26 -2.08 -4.07
C ALA A 99 -15.55 -0.83 -3.52
N ILE A 100 -16.33 0.14 -3.04
CA ILE A 100 -15.83 1.37 -2.40
C ILE A 100 -16.29 1.34 -0.94
N PHE A 101 -15.38 1.61 -0.01
CA PHE A 101 -15.69 1.57 1.41
C PHE A 101 -15.94 2.98 1.95
N THR A 102 -17.15 3.24 2.45
CA THR A 102 -17.53 4.53 3.06
C THR A 102 -17.17 4.60 4.54
N THR A 103 -16.65 3.51 5.12
CA THR A 103 -16.15 3.49 6.50
C THR A 103 -14.81 2.77 6.61
N ALA A 104 -13.96 3.24 7.53
CA ALA A 104 -12.70 2.57 7.84
C ALA A 104 -12.94 1.14 8.37
N ALA A 105 -14.00 0.94 9.18
CA ALA A 105 -14.31 -0.37 9.76
C ALA A 105 -14.62 -1.42 8.67
N SER A 106 -15.50 -1.09 7.71
CA SER A 106 -15.82 -2.01 6.60
C SER A 106 -14.59 -2.34 5.74
N TYR A 107 -13.68 -1.38 5.56
CA TYR A 107 -12.43 -1.60 4.86
C TYR A 107 -11.51 -2.56 5.63
N PHE A 108 -11.27 -2.32 6.93
CA PHE A 108 -10.40 -3.18 7.73
C PHE A 108 -10.95 -4.59 7.94
N GLU A 109 -12.27 -4.74 8.07
CA GLU A 109 -12.91 -6.06 8.11
C GLU A 109 -12.64 -6.83 6.82
N THR A 110 -12.86 -6.20 5.66
CA THR A 110 -12.60 -6.82 4.35
C THR A 110 -11.11 -7.12 4.15
N LEU A 111 -10.23 -6.21 4.57
CA LEU A 111 -8.77 -6.40 4.53
C LEU A 111 -8.34 -7.60 5.39
N ALA A 112 -8.97 -7.78 6.55
CA ALA A 112 -8.66 -8.89 7.45
C ALA A 112 -9.07 -10.25 6.85
N ASP A 113 -10.27 -10.33 6.27
CA ASP A 113 -10.72 -11.54 5.58
C ASP A 113 -9.82 -11.87 4.38
N LEU A 114 -9.43 -10.86 3.59
CA LEU A 114 -8.47 -11.03 2.48
C LEU A 114 -7.09 -11.52 2.93
N ASN A 115 -6.59 -11.05 4.08
CA ASN A 115 -5.31 -11.51 4.62
C ASN A 115 -5.32 -13.00 4.99
N ILE A 116 -6.48 -13.53 5.41
CA ILE A 116 -6.65 -14.98 5.66
C ILE A 116 -6.74 -15.72 4.34
N GLU A 117 -7.58 -15.27 3.41
CA GLU A 117 -7.74 -15.90 2.09
C GLU A 117 -6.39 -15.99 1.37
N HIS A 118 -5.61 -14.90 1.36
CA HIS A 118 -4.26 -14.90 0.82
C HIS A 118 -3.36 -15.96 1.48
N PHE A 119 -3.34 -16.03 2.81
CA PHE A 119 -2.50 -16.99 3.52
C PHE A 119 -2.87 -18.46 3.26
N VAL A 120 -4.16 -18.75 3.10
CA VAL A 120 -4.63 -20.09 2.77
C VAL A 120 -4.21 -20.50 1.36
N HIS A 121 -4.25 -19.58 0.39
CA HIS A 121 -3.91 -19.87 -1.00
C HIS A 121 -2.39 -19.82 -1.27
N TYR A 122 -1.64 -18.97 -0.56
CA TYR A 122 -0.19 -18.83 -0.69
C TYR A 122 0.62 -19.75 0.24
N ARG A 123 0.00 -20.85 0.71
CA ARG A 123 0.57 -21.75 1.72
C ARG A 123 1.89 -22.42 1.27
N ASN A 124 2.11 -22.58 -0.03
CA ASN A 124 3.20 -23.40 -0.54
C ASN A 124 4.59 -22.74 -0.43
N ASP A 125 4.68 -21.41 -0.45
CA ASP A 125 5.98 -20.71 -0.47
C ASP A 125 6.22 -19.82 0.77
N SER A 126 5.26 -19.72 1.68
CA SER A 126 5.30 -18.74 2.79
C SER A 126 5.39 -19.33 4.20
N VAL A 127 5.48 -20.66 4.33
CA VAL A 127 5.45 -21.36 5.62
C VAL A 127 6.67 -22.25 5.75
N GLU A 128 7.49 -21.99 6.77
CA GLU A 128 8.75 -22.72 6.99
C GLU A 128 8.56 -23.95 7.90
N SER A 129 7.54 -23.94 8.75
CA SER A 129 7.25 -25.03 9.70
C SER A 129 5.79 -25.02 10.18
N ALA A 130 5.38 -26.07 10.88
CA ALA A 130 4.05 -26.14 11.50
C ALA A 130 3.85 -25.05 12.57
N ASP A 131 4.89 -24.68 13.31
CA ASP A 131 4.80 -23.63 14.32
C ASP A 131 4.77 -22.24 13.70
N ASP A 132 5.52 -22.02 12.63
CA ASP A 132 5.42 -20.80 11.81
C ASP A 132 4.01 -20.64 11.24
N TYR A 133 3.42 -21.72 10.71
CA TYR A 133 2.03 -21.73 10.25
C TYR A 133 1.05 -21.32 11.36
N ARG A 134 1.14 -21.94 12.55
CA ARG A 134 0.27 -21.65 13.69
C ARG A 134 0.39 -20.19 14.11
N ARG A 135 1.62 -19.66 14.18
CA ARG A 135 1.88 -18.25 14.53
C ARG A 135 1.27 -17.30 13.51
N LYS A 136 1.53 -17.53 12.21
CA LYS A 136 1.00 -16.73 11.10
C LYS A 136 -0.52 -16.76 11.03
N LEU A 137 -1.14 -17.91 11.29
CA LEU A 137 -2.59 -18.05 11.35
C LEU A 137 -3.18 -17.34 12.58
N ALA A 138 -2.57 -17.51 13.76
CA ALA A 138 -3.02 -16.87 15.00
C ALA A 138 -2.97 -15.34 14.88
N ALA A 139 -1.87 -14.78 14.35
CA ALA A 139 -1.75 -13.34 14.12
C ALA A 139 -2.87 -12.78 13.21
N ARG A 140 -3.18 -13.49 12.12
CA ARG A 140 -4.28 -13.09 11.20
C ARG A 140 -5.66 -13.20 11.84
N ARG A 141 -5.90 -14.24 12.64
CA ARG A 141 -7.15 -14.39 13.40
C ARG A 141 -7.31 -13.27 14.45
N LEU A 142 -6.22 -12.88 15.13
CA LEU A 142 -6.22 -11.74 16.03
C LEU A 142 -6.53 -10.44 15.29
N PHE A 143 -5.94 -10.23 14.12
CA PHE A 143 -6.24 -9.08 13.27
C PHE A 143 -7.72 -9.03 12.86
N CYS A 144 -8.30 -10.15 12.42
CA CYS A 144 -9.74 -10.24 12.14
C CYS A 144 -10.61 -9.91 13.35
N LYS A 145 -10.23 -10.41 14.54
CA LYS A 145 -10.96 -10.10 15.77
C LYS A 145 -10.93 -8.59 16.06
N LEU A 146 -9.75 -7.98 16.01
CA LEU A 146 -9.61 -6.53 16.23
C LEU A 146 -10.40 -5.70 15.21
N ALA A 147 -10.43 -6.13 13.95
CA ALA A 147 -11.20 -5.48 12.89
C ALA A 147 -12.71 -5.53 13.17
N ARG A 148 -13.24 -6.71 13.49
CA ARG A 148 -14.66 -6.93 13.81
C ARG A 148 -15.10 -6.23 15.10
N ASP A 149 -14.20 -6.18 16.08
CA ASP A 149 -14.39 -5.43 17.32
C ASP A 149 -14.24 -3.91 17.10
N LYS A 150 -13.96 -3.45 15.88
CA LYS A 150 -13.73 -2.03 15.51
C LYS A 150 -12.60 -1.35 16.28
N ARG A 151 -11.65 -2.14 16.78
CA ARG A 151 -10.50 -1.70 17.58
C ARG A 151 -9.32 -1.22 16.72
N LEU A 152 -9.43 -1.33 15.40
CA LEU A 152 -8.44 -0.83 14.44
C LEU A 152 -8.74 0.59 13.93
N THR A 153 -9.86 1.18 14.37
CA THR A 153 -10.34 2.46 13.86
C THR A 153 -10.65 3.42 15.00
N SER A 154 -10.35 4.70 14.81
CA SER A 154 -10.86 5.75 15.68
C SER A 154 -12.34 6.01 15.37
N PRO A 155 -13.24 6.03 16.37
CA PRO A 155 -14.64 6.41 16.17
C PRO A 155 -14.81 7.78 15.52
N LEU A 156 -13.88 8.71 15.79
CA LEU A 156 -13.88 10.06 15.24
C LEU A 156 -13.63 10.10 13.72
N LEU A 157 -12.94 9.08 13.18
CA LEU A 157 -12.56 9.00 11.77
C LEU A 157 -13.34 7.90 11.02
N LYS A 158 -14.46 7.45 11.58
CA LYS A 158 -15.22 6.31 11.06
C LYS A 158 -15.59 6.47 9.58
N LYS A 159 -15.98 7.68 9.17
CA LYS A 159 -16.42 8.03 7.81
C LYS A 159 -15.43 8.96 7.09
N GLY A 160 -14.19 9.00 7.55
CA GLY A 160 -13.15 9.88 7.01
C GLY A 160 -12.82 11.07 7.93
N PRO A 161 -12.07 12.07 7.41
CA PRO A 161 -11.64 12.20 6.02
C PRO A 161 -10.73 11.05 5.56
N PHE A 162 -10.98 10.51 4.38
CA PHE A 162 -10.08 9.52 3.77
C PHE A 162 -9.01 10.25 2.98
N LYS A 163 -7.75 9.88 3.19
CA LYS A 163 -6.58 10.51 2.56
C LYS A 163 -5.95 9.56 1.55
N ILE A 164 -5.24 10.11 0.55
CA ILE A 164 -4.46 9.29 -0.36
C ILE A 164 -3.37 8.58 0.46
N TRP A 165 -3.23 7.29 0.20
CA TRP A 165 -2.20 6.44 0.78
C TRP A 165 -1.64 5.56 -0.33
N CYS A 166 -0.32 5.43 -0.38
CA CYS A 166 0.37 4.48 -1.24
C CYS A 166 1.42 3.74 -0.40
N ASP A 167 1.38 2.41 -0.43
CA ASP A 167 2.34 1.58 0.29
C ASP A 167 3.77 1.73 -0.26
N ASP A 168 3.93 2.11 -1.54
CA ASP A 168 5.23 2.32 -2.18
C ASP A 168 5.96 3.59 -1.70
N PHE A 169 5.27 4.50 -1.00
CA PHE A 169 5.93 5.67 -0.37
C PHE A 169 6.70 5.30 0.91
N LEU A 170 6.54 4.07 1.41
CA LEU A 170 7.34 3.55 2.50
C LEU A 170 8.63 2.96 1.92
N ALA A 171 9.76 3.63 2.16
CA ALA A 171 11.08 3.13 1.76
C ALA A 171 11.27 1.67 2.20
N LYS A 172 11.55 0.78 1.24
CA LYS A 172 11.78 -0.65 1.48
C LYS A 172 13.19 -0.96 2.00
#